data_AF-A0A7Y0ETV2-F1
#
_entry.id   AF-A0A7Y0ETV2-F1
#
_cell.length_a   1.000
_cell.length_b   1.000
_cell.length_c   1.000
_cell.angle_alpha   90.00
_cell.angle_beta   90.00
_cell.angle_gamma   90.00
#
_symmetry.space_group_name_H-M   'P 1'
#
loop_
_entity.id
_entity.type
_entity.pdbx_description
1 polymer ?
#
loop_
_entity_poly.entity_id
_entity_poly.type
_entity_poly.pdbx_seq_one_letter_code
_entity_poly.pdbx_strand_id
1 'polypeptide(L)'
;MARGSKNEVTEDSKRIIDVCRQLLKNSGITIDEFFDSSGLSNNYWYKRMRYEAPLNTSDVEHIASTFGLTSLDIYTRALGSDAARAYAAREREFQVTDDLVDRIASRPEDFGVAANDDPSKALEAETPRD
;
A
#
# COMPACT_ATOMS: atom_id res chain seq x y z
N MET A 1 0.40 -25.36 0.60
CA MET A 1 1.23 -24.15 0.57
C MET A 1 2.33 -24.31 1.62
N ALA A 2 3.60 -24.20 1.24
CA ALA A 2 4.69 -24.18 2.20
C ALA A 2 4.57 -22.89 3.02
N ARG A 3 4.51 -22.99 4.35
CA ARG A 3 4.62 -21.81 5.21
C ARG A 3 6.07 -21.31 5.10
N GLY A 4 6.24 -20.11 4.59
CA GLY A 4 7.52 -19.41 4.61
C GLY A 4 8.14 -19.41 6.00
N SER A 5 9.47 -19.51 6.08
CA SER A 5 10.16 -19.43 7.36
C SER A 5 9.90 -18.06 7.99
N LYS A 6 9.86 -17.95 9.33
CA LYS A 6 9.58 -16.67 10.03
C LYS A 6 10.54 -15.53 9.64
N ASN A 7 11.72 -15.86 9.12
CA ASN A 7 12.76 -14.93 8.72
C ASN A 7 12.97 -14.91 7.20
N GLU A 8 12.03 -15.45 6.43
CA GLU A 8 12.12 -15.40 4.98
C GLU A 8 12.15 -13.93 4.51
N VAL A 9 13.15 -13.62 3.69
CA VAL A 9 13.27 -12.31 3.05
C VAL A 9 12.75 -12.42 1.63
N THR A 10 11.49 -12.01 1.45
CA THR A 10 10.82 -11.98 0.14
C THR A 10 11.48 -10.98 -0.80
N GLU A 11 11.19 -11.04 -2.11
CA GLU A 11 11.69 -10.06 -3.06
C GLU A 11 11.28 -8.62 -2.71
N ASP A 12 10.04 -8.42 -2.22
CA ASP A 12 9.60 -7.11 -1.74
C ASP A 12 10.39 -6.66 -0.51
N SER A 13 10.70 -7.59 0.41
CA SER A 13 11.57 -7.30 1.56
C SER A 13 12.96 -6.86 1.11
N LYS A 14 13.54 -7.49 0.08
CA LYS A 14 14.84 -7.10 -0.49
C LYS A 14 14.78 -5.69 -1.08
N ARG A 15 13.73 -5.37 -1.85
CA ARG A 15 13.53 -4.02 -2.42
C ARG A 15 13.43 -2.96 -1.33
N ILE A 16 12.70 -3.23 -0.25
CA ILE A 16 12.61 -2.31 0.90
C ILE A 16 13.99 -2.11 1.55
N ILE A 17 14.72 -3.20 1.81
CA ILE A 17 16.09 -3.16 2.35
C ILE A 17 17.01 -2.33 1.46
N ASP A 18 16.93 -2.50 0.15
CA ASP A 18 17.75 -1.76 -0.81
C ASP A 18 17.44 -0.27 -0.83
N VAL A 19 16.16 0.11 -0.74
CA VAL A 19 15.76 1.52 -0.60
C VAL A 19 16.33 2.13 0.68
N CYS A 20 16.19 1.45 1.82
CA CYS A 20 16.77 1.91 3.08
C CYS A 20 18.29 2.09 3.00
N ARG A 21 18.99 1.14 2.36
CA ARG A 21 20.45 1.21 2.14
C ARG A 21 20.83 2.40 1.25
N GLN A 22 20.06 2.65 0.19
CA GLN A 22 20.28 3.77 -0.73
C GLN A 22 20.00 5.12 -0.07
N LEU A 23 18.96 5.22 0.77
CA LEU A 23 18.68 6.42 1.55
C LEU A 23 19.88 6.81 2.40
N LEU A 24 20.42 5.86 3.19
CA LEU A 24 21.61 6.10 3.99
C LEU A 24 22.80 6.53 3.11
N LYS A 25 23.09 5.78 2.04
CA LYS A 25 24.21 6.09 1.13
C LYS A 25 24.12 7.50 0.52
N ASN A 26 22.91 7.98 0.25
CA ASN A 26 22.68 9.27 -0.42
C ASN A 26 22.41 10.43 0.54
N SER A 27 22.24 10.16 1.84
CA SER A 27 21.86 11.17 2.83
C SER A 27 22.99 12.11 3.26
N GLY A 28 24.24 11.72 3.07
CA GLY A 28 25.41 12.46 3.55
C GLY A 28 25.65 12.38 5.06
N ILE A 29 24.79 11.69 5.83
CA ILE A 29 25.02 11.42 7.26
C ILE A 29 25.93 10.20 7.44
N THR A 30 26.63 10.16 8.55
CA THR A 30 27.47 9.03 8.94
C THR A 30 26.63 7.83 9.41
N ILE A 31 27.24 6.65 9.43
CA ILE A 31 26.59 5.44 9.95
C ILE A 31 26.23 5.57 11.45
N ASP A 32 27.04 6.30 12.21
CA ASP A 32 26.81 6.50 13.65
C ASP A 32 25.63 7.47 13.88
N GLU A 33 25.57 8.59 13.16
CA GLU A 33 24.40 9.50 13.18
C GLU A 33 23.12 8.79 12.77
N PHE A 34 23.20 7.88 11.79
CA PHE A 34 22.07 7.04 11.40
C PHE A 34 21.61 6.11 12.54
N PHE A 35 22.53 5.45 13.24
CA PHE A 35 22.16 4.58 14.36
C PHE A 35 21.57 5.37 15.53
N ASP A 36 22.15 6.54 15.85
CA ASP A 36 21.63 7.42 16.90
C ASP A 36 20.21 7.92 16.58
N SER A 37 19.96 8.29 15.33
CA SER A 37 18.67 8.84 14.89
C SER A 37 17.59 7.78 14.69
N SER A 38 17.95 6.62 14.14
CA SER A 38 17.02 5.53 13.85
C SER A 38 16.73 4.62 15.05
N GLY A 39 17.57 4.68 16.10
CA GLY A 39 17.51 3.76 17.24
C GLY A 39 17.89 2.31 16.90
N LEU A 40 18.42 2.07 15.69
CA LEU A 40 18.84 0.73 15.27
C LEU A 40 20.25 0.43 15.78
N SER A 41 20.45 -0.77 16.33
CA SER A 41 21.80 -1.23 16.64
C SER A 41 22.55 -1.68 15.38
N ASN A 42 23.88 -1.55 15.41
CA ASN A 42 24.77 -1.96 14.34
C ASN A 42 24.55 -3.42 13.90
N ASN A 43 24.54 -4.38 14.83
CA ASN A 43 24.32 -5.81 14.53
C ASN A 43 22.96 -6.04 13.86
N TYR A 44 21.92 -5.40 14.41
CA TYR A 44 20.56 -5.49 13.89
C TYR A 44 20.45 -4.93 12.47
N TRP A 45 21.09 -3.79 12.17
CA TRP A 45 21.12 -3.23 10.81
C TRP A 45 21.84 -4.15 9.81
N TYR A 46 23.07 -4.57 10.11
CA TYR A 46 23.85 -5.34 9.15
C TYR A 46 23.31 -6.74 8.89
N LYS A 47 22.65 -7.38 9.87
CA LYS A 47 21.90 -8.62 9.65
C LYS A 47 20.88 -8.48 8.51
N ARG A 48 20.16 -7.36 8.46
CA ARG A 48 19.14 -7.08 7.42
C ARG A 48 19.78 -6.71 6.11
N MET A 49 20.88 -5.96 6.14
CA MET A 49 21.64 -5.64 4.93
C MET A 49 22.23 -6.88 4.25
N ARG A 50 22.34 -8.01 4.95
CA ARG A 50 22.72 -9.32 4.36
C ARG A 50 21.53 -10.20 3.97
N TYR A 51 20.30 -9.67 4.05
CA TYR A 51 19.05 -10.40 3.78
C TYR A 51 18.87 -11.66 4.64
N GLU A 52 19.40 -11.66 5.87
CA GLU A 52 19.22 -12.78 6.81
C GLU A 52 17.87 -12.70 7.56
N ALA A 53 17.27 -11.51 7.61
CA ALA A 53 15.96 -11.26 8.19
C ALA A 53 15.36 -9.97 7.58
N PRO A 54 14.03 -9.86 7.49
CA PRO A 54 13.38 -8.65 6.99
C PRO A 54 13.48 -7.49 7.99
N LEU A 55 13.26 -6.27 7.48
CA LEU A 55 12.89 -5.12 8.30
C LEU A 55 11.42 -5.25 8.67
N ASN A 56 11.08 -5.04 9.94
CA ASN A 56 9.68 -4.92 10.36
C ASN A 56 9.14 -3.51 10.06
N THR A 57 7.84 -3.30 10.23
CA THR A 57 7.21 -2.00 9.95
C THR A 57 7.79 -0.87 10.78
N SER A 58 8.01 -1.08 12.08
CA SER A 58 8.60 -0.07 12.96
C SER A 58 10.04 0.28 12.58
N ASP A 59 10.83 -0.71 12.14
CA ASP A 59 12.18 -0.46 11.62
C ASP A 59 12.11 0.52 10.42
N VAL A 60 11.17 0.29 9.49
CA VAL A 60 10.98 1.15 8.30
C VAL A 60 10.52 2.56 8.70
N GLU A 61 9.63 2.68 9.68
CA GLU A 61 9.18 3.98 10.21
C GLU A 61 10.32 4.79 10.83
N HIS A 62 11.14 4.17 11.69
CA HIS A 62 12.27 4.85 12.31
C HIS A 62 13.34 5.27 11.29
N ILE A 63 13.63 4.39 10.32
CA ILE A 63 14.54 4.70 9.20
C ILE A 63 13.99 5.88 8.39
N ALA A 64 12.70 5.85 8.02
CA ALA A 64 12.09 6.93 7.25
C ALA A 64 12.16 8.27 8.00
N SER A 65 11.82 8.25 9.29
CA SER A 65 11.87 9.44 10.15
C SER A 65 13.27 10.06 10.22
N THR A 66 14.34 9.25 10.18
CA THR A 66 15.74 9.72 10.14
C THR A 66 16.01 10.60 8.91
N PHE A 67 15.30 10.38 7.81
CA PHE A 67 15.45 11.13 6.56
C PHE A 67 14.31 12.13 6.30
N GLY A 68 13.45 12.39 7.30
CA GLY A 68 12.28 13.26 7.14
C GLY A 68 11.21 12.71 6.18
N LEU A 69 11.13 11.39 6.06
CA LEU A 69 10.17 10.67 5.21
C LEU A 69 9.16 9.90 6.06
N THR A 70 8.08 9.46 5.41
CA THR A 70 7.15 8.47 5.96
C THR A 70 7.56 7.06 5.55
N SER A 71 7.10 6.03 6.30
CA SER A 71 7.29 4.63 5.90
C SER A 71 6.66 4.33 4.53
N LEU A 72 5.55 5.01 4.20
CA LEU A 72 4.89 4.92 2.89
C LEU A 72 5.83 5.35 1.76
N ASP A 73 6.62 6.41 1.92
CA ASP A 73 7.59 6.84 0.92
C ASP A 73 8.60 5.73 0.58
N ILE A 74 9.04 4.97 1.58
CA ILE A 74 9.94 3.82 1.37
C ILE A 74 9.23 2.70 0.61
N TYR A 75 8.01 2.34 1.02
CA TYR A 75 7.25 1.29 0.34
C TYR A 75 6.93 1.65 -1.11
N THR A 76 6.53 2.90 -1.38
CA THR A 76 6.26 3.37 -2.74
C THR A 76 7.52 3.36 -3.61
N ARG A 77 8.69 3.73 -3.06
CA ARG A 77 9.97 3.61 -3.79
C ARG A 77 10.32 2.15 -4.07
N ALA A 78 10.04 1.24 -3.13
CA ALA A 78 10.31 -0.19 -3.27
C ALA A 78 9.41 -0.87 -4.32
N LEU A 79 8.22 -0.34 -4.60
CA LEU A 79 7.38 -0.80 -5.71
C LEU A 79 8.07 -0.59 -7.08
N GLY A 80 8.90 0.44 -7.20
CA GLY A 80 9.51 0.85 -8.47
C GLY A 80 8.55 1.66 -9.35
N SER A 81 9.09 2.37 -10.33
CA SER A 81 8.35 3.37 -11.11
C SER A 81 7.14 2.81 -11.85
N ASP A 82 7.23 1.60 -12.39
CA ASP A 82 6.14 1.00 -13.18
C ASP A 82 5.02 0.46 -12.30
N ALA A 83 5.35 -0.22 -11.18
CA ALA A 83 4.34 -0.71 -10.26
C ALA A 83 3.68 0.44 -9.48
N ALA A 84 4.43 1.50 -9.15
CA ALA A 84 3.85 2.71 -8.56
C ALA A 84 2.89 3.42 -9.54
N ARG A 85 3.23 3.48 -10.84
CA ARG A 85 2.33 4.01 -11.87
C ARG A 85 1.09 3.12 -12.05
N ALA A 86 1.24 1.80 -12.08
CA ALA A 86 0.11 0.87 -12.17
C ALA A 86 -0.80 0.97 -10.94
N TYR A 87 -0.23 1.10 -9.74
CA TYR A 87 -0.99 1.37 -8.51
C TYR A 87 -1.74 2.70 -8.62
N ALA A 88 -1.08 3.79 -9.00
CA ALA A 88 -1.75 5.09 -9.15
C ALA A 88 -2.83 5.08 -10.24
N ALA A 89 -2.64 4.30 -11.31
CA ALA A 89 -3.64 4.12 -12.36
C ALA A 89 -4.87 3.37 -11.85
N ARG A 90 -4.70 2.29 -11.08
CA ARG A 90 -5.81 1.54 -10.48
C ARG A 90 -6.65 2.41 -9.52
N GLU A 91 -6.02 3.29 -8.76
CA GLU A 91 -6.70 4.21 -7.84
C GLU A 91 -7.50 5.29 -8.60
N ARG A 92 -7.15 5.51 -9.87
CA ARG A 92 -7.83 6.44 -10.79
C ARG A 92 -8.83 5.75 -11.73
N GLU A 93 -8.77 4.43 -11.89
CA GLU A 93 -9.64 3.69 -12.83
C GLU A 93 -11.12 3.74 -12.44
N PHE A 94 -11.45 3.92 -11.16
CA PHE A 94 -12.84 4.12 -10.72
C PHE A 94 -12.96 5.34 -9.81
N GLN A 95 -13.10 6.50 -10.42
CA GLN A 95 -13.47 7.75 -9.73
C GLN A 95 -14.94 8.03 -10.04
N VAL A 96 -15.79 8.07 -9.00
CA VAL A 96 -17.14 8.61 -9.14
C VAL A 96 -17.00 10.12 -9.25
N THR A 97 -17.10 10.65 -10.47
CA THR A 97 -17.02 12.08 -10.74
C THR A 97 -18.41 12.73 -10.66
N ASP A 98 -18.46 14.03 -10.37
CA ASP A 98 -19.72 14.79 -10.41
C ASP A 98 -20.39 14.67 -11.79
N ASP A 99 -19.62 14.68 -12.89
CA ASP A 99 -20.15 14.45 -14.24
C ASP A 99 -20.82 13.06 -14.39
N LEU A 100 -20.27 12.02 -13.75
CA LEU A 100 -20.89 10.69 -13.75
C LEU A 100 -22.19 10.69 -12.95
N VAL A 101 -22.20 11.38 -11.81
CA VAL A 101 -23.39 11.54 -10.95
C VAL A 101 -24.48 12.30 -11.71
N ASP A 102 -24.14 13.43 -12.34
CA ASP A 102 -25.06 14.25 -13.12
C ASP A 102 -25.61 13.48 -14.33
N ARG A 103 -24.77 12.69 -15.01
CA ARG A 103 -25.23 11.84 -16.12
C ARG A 103 -26.25 10.81 -15.65
N ILE A 104 -26.01 10.15 -14.53
CA ILE A 104 -26.94 9.18 -13.94
C ILE A 104 -28.24 9.86 -13.49
N ALA A 105 -28.14 11.05 -12.88
CA ALA A 105 -29.29 11.81 -12.42
C ALA A 105 -30.14 12.37 -13.56
N SER A 106 -29.52 12.76 -14.68
CA SER A 106 -30.22 13.30 -15.86
C SER A 106 -30.99 12.26 -16.66
N ARG A 107 -30.55 10.99 -16.60
CA ARG A 107 -31.12 9.87 -17.35
C ARG A 107 -31.14 8.57 -16.54
N PRO A 108 -31.87 8.52 -15.41
CA PRO A 108 -31.90 7.35 -14.55
C PRO A 108 -32.44 6.10 -15.27
N GLU A 109 -33.22 6.26 -16.33
CA GLU A 109 -33.73 5.18 -17.18
C GLU A 109 -32.62 4.39 -17.91
N ASP A 110 -31.47 5.01 -18.19
CA ASP A 110 -30.33 4.37 -18.84
C ASP A 110 -29.49 3.53 -17.86
N PHE A 111 -29.71 3.69 -16.55
CA PHE A 111 -28.93 3.07 -15.47
C PHE A 111 -29.77 2.20 -14.53
N GLY A 112 -30.84 1.59 -15.07
CA GLY A 112 -31.71 0.69 -14.32
C GLY A 112 -30.98 -0.52 -13.73
N VAL A 113 -31.39 -0.93 -12.53
CA VAL A 113 -30.96 -2.20 -11.93
C VAL A 113 -31.85 -3.34 -12.43
N ALA A 114 -31.30 -4.55 -12.65
CA ALA A 114 -32.07 -5.71 -13.11
C ALA A 114 -33.28 -6.04 -12.21
N ALA A 115 -33.19 -5.71 -10.92
CA ALA A 115 -34.30 -5.83 -9.98
C ALA A 115 -35.53 -4.98 -10.35
N ASN A 116 -35.38 -3.95 -11.20
CA ASN A 116 -36.48 -3.11 -11.63
C ASN A 116 -37.43 -3.81 -12.62
N ASP A 117 -36.91 -4.77 -13.38
CA ASP A 117 -37.63 -5.54 -14.39
C ASP A 117 -37.95 -6.97 -13.90
N ASP A 118 -37.62 -7.28 -12.65
CA ASP A 118 -37.88 -8.58 -12.06
C ASP A 118 -39.40 -8.80 -11.91
N PRO A 119 -39.97 -9.89 -12.46
CA PRO A 119 -41.39 -10.20 -12.33
C PRO A 119 -41.84 -10.39 -10.87
N SER A 120 -40.90 -10.65 -9.96
CA SER A 120 -41.07 -10.83 -8.52
C SER A 120 -40.89 -9.55 -7.72
N LYS A 121 -40.60 -8.40 -8.35
CA LYS A 121 -40.28 -7.12 -7.68
C LYS A 121 -41.33 -6.65 -6.66
N ALA A 122 -42.59 -7.06 -6.85
CA ALA A 122 -43.69 -6.69 -5.95
C ALA A 122 -43.92 -7.67 -4.78
N LEU A 123 -43.23 -8.83 -4.74
CA LEU A 123 -43.46 -9.84 -3.69
C LEU A 123 -43.06 -9.35 -2.29
N GLU A 124 -42.08 -8.45 -2.19
CA GLU A 124 -41.67 -7.82 -0.92
C GLU A 124 -42.72 -6.84 -0.38
N ALA A 125 -43.65 -6.36 -1.21
CA ALA A 125 -44.75 -5.51 -0.77
C ALA A 125 -45.91 -6.31 -0.14
N GLU A 126 -45.95 -7.62 -0.38
CA GLU A 126 -46.94 -8.55 0.17
C GLU A 126 -46.54 -9.16 1.51
N THR A 127 -45.37 -8.81 2.09
CA THR A 127 -45.02 -9.28 3.44
C THR A 127 -46.14 -8.89 4.41
N PRO A 128 -46.86 -9.87 4.98
CA PRO A 128 -47.96 -9.58 5.90
C PRO A 128 -47.39 -8.81 7.09
N ARG A 129 -47.97 -7.64 7.37
CA ARG A 129 -47.76 -7.01 8.67
C ARG A 129 -48.70 -7.72 9.64
N ASP A 130 -48.14 -8.62 10.44
CA ASP A 130 -48.82 -9.19 11.61
C ASP A 130 -49.28 -8.08 12.58
#